data_AF-A0A1H3KTB3-F1
#
_entry.id   AF-A0A1H3KTB3-F1
#
_cell.length_a   1.000
_cell.length_b   1.000
_cell.length_c   1.000
_cell.angle_alpha   90.00
_cell.angle_beta   90.00
_cell.angle_gamma   90.00
#
_symmetry.space_group_name_H-M   'P 1'
#
loop_
_entity.id
_entity.type
_entity.pdbx_description
1 polymer ?
#
loop_
_entity_poly.entity_id
_entity_poly.type
_entity_poly.pdbx_seq_one_letter_code
_entity_poly.pdbx_strand_id
1 'polypeptide(L)'
;MAHTNAEILRLARERVRPIEIAEQLDVSPDTVYSCITTARRRGEDIPRFVGGPRPGTTRTLCQTRIKLTPFMRVCFEKPAVRRGLSIADLAERLLDQLAEEPSLIDAVLDDSPAAPPATVTEPTNTGEH
;
A
#
# COMPACT_ATOMS: atom_id res chain seq x y z
N MET A 1 21.71 -21.52 19.31
CA MET A 1 21.64 -21.25 20.76
C MET A 1 20.24 -21.63 21.22
N ALA A 2 20.08 -22.39 22.32
CA ALA A 2 18.77 -22.75 22.81
C ALA A 2 18.14 -21.54 23.50
N HIS A 3 17.18 -20.88 22.87
CA HIS A 3 16.43 -19.81 23.50
C HIS A 3 15.47 -20.40 24.54
N THR A 4 15.63 -20.00 25.80
CA THR A 4 14.85 -20.55 26.90
C THR A 4 13.43 -19.97 26.86
N ASN A 5 12.42 -20.79 27.16
CA ASN A 5 11.02 -20.37 27.28
C ASN A 5 10.83 -19.13 28.19
N ALA A 6 11.71 -18.94 29.19
CA ALA A 6 11.72 -17.77 30.05
C ALA A 6 11.86 -16.45 29.28
N GLU A 7 12.67 -16.44 28.21
CA GLU A 7 12.91 -15.22 27.41
C GLU A 7 11.71 -14.87 26.54
N ILE A 8 11.05 -15.88 25.96
CA ILE A 8 9.78 -15.71 25.24
C ILE A 8 8.74 -15.06 26.14
N LEU A 9 8.62 -15.54 27.39
CA LEU A 9 7.64 -15.02 28.35
C LEU A 9 8.00 -13.62 28.85
N ARG A 10 9.30 -13.31 29.02
CA ARG A 10 9.77 -11.96 29.36
C ARG A 10 9.32 -10.94 28.30
N LEU A 11 9.64 -11.21 27.02
CA LEU A 11 9.25 -10.33 25.91
C LEU A 11 7.73 -10.23 25.75
N ALA A 12 6.99 -11.33 25.98
CA ALA A 12 5.54 -11.30 25.92
C ALA A 12 4.90 -10.42 27.03
N ARG A 13 5.50 -10.36 28.22
CA ARG A 13 5.07 -9.44 29.30
C ARG A 13 5.38 -7.98 28.98
N GLU A 14 6.48 -7.74 28.27
CA GLU A 14 6.86 -6.42 27.74
C GLU A 14 5.98 -5.96 26.57
N ARG A 15 4.95 -6.73 26.22
CA ARG A 15 4.00 -6.47 25.11
C ARG A 15 4.64 -6.51 23.72
N VAL A 16 5.80 -7.15 23.57
CA VAL A 16 6.37 -7.48 22.25
C VAL A 16 5.47 -8.52 21.58
N ARG A 17 5.17 -8.35 20.28
CA ARG A 17 4.21 -9.24 19.63
C ARG A 17 4.81 -10.64 19.42
N PRO A 18 4.00 -11.72 19.45
CA PRO A 18 4.50 -13.09 19.25
C PRO A 18 5.32 -13.30 17.96
N ILE A 19 4.96 -12.60 16.87
CA ILE A 19 5.70 -12.65 15.61
C ILE A 19 7.08 -11.97 15.74
N GLU A 20 7.14 -10.81 16.39
CA GLU A 20 8.41 -10.09 16.62
C GLU A 20 9.33 -10.89 17.55
N ILE A 21 8.77 -11.57 18.55
CA ILE A 21 9.52 -12.47 19.44
C ILE A 21 10.10 -13.65 18.65
N ALA A 22 9.32 -14.22 17.73
CA ALA A 22 9.75 -15.32 16.87
C ALA A 22 10.93 -14.90 15.99
N GLU A 23 10.85 -13.71 15.38
CA GLU A 23 11.92 -13.13 14.57
C GLU A 23 13.17 -12.79 15.41
N GLN A 24 12.99 -12.17 16.57
CA GLN A 24 14.08 -11.74 17.44
C GLN A 24 14.86 -12.91 18.04
N LEU A 25 14.17 -14.02 18.32
CA LEU A 25 14.77 -15.21 18.95
C LEU A 25 15.03 -16.34 17.96
N ASP A 26 14.82 -16.12 16.66
CA ASP A 26 14.96 -17.14 15.60
C ASP A 26 14.27 -18.48 15.96
N VAL A 27 13.03 -18.37 16.46
CA VAL A 27 12.19 -19.52 16.83
C VAL A 27 10.91 -19.54 16.01
N SER A 28 10.34 -20.72 15.80
CA SER A 28 9.05 -20.83 15.12
C SER A 28 7.95 -20.06 15.89
N PRO A 29 7.10 -19.27 15.20
CA PRO A 29 5.94 -18.62 15.80
C PRO A 29 5.06 -19.60 16.60
N ASP A 30 4.90 -20.84 16.13
CA ASP A 30 4.11 -21.87 16.82
C ASP A 30 4.67 -22.20 18.21
N THR A 31 6.00 -22.15 18.35
CA THR A 31 6.70 -22.35 19.64
C THR A 31 6.37 -21.20 20.59
N VAL A 32 6.41 -19.97 20.09
CA VAL A 32 6.06 -18.77 20.87
C VAL A 32 4.60 -18.82 21.32
N TYR A 33 3.67 -19.15 20.42
CA TYR A 33 2.25 -19.30 20.75
C TYR A 33 2.01 -20.40 21.78
N SER A 34 2.70 -21.54 21.65
CA SER A 34 2.59 -22.65 22.59
C SER A 34 3.09 -22.28 23.99
N CYS A 35 4.21 -21.56 24.08
CA CYS A 35 4.76 -21.06 25.34
C CYS A 35 3.81 -20.06 26.02
N ILE A 36 3.35 -19.05 25.29
CA ILE A 36 2.43 -18.02 25.81
C ILE A 36 1.11 -18.65 26.26
N THR A 37 0.57 -19.59 25.47
CA THR A 37 -0.68 -20.29 25.80
C THR A 37 -0.53 -21.13 27.07
N THR A 38 0.58 -21.85 27.19
CA THR A 38 0.88 -22.67 28.38
C THR A 38 1.04 -21.82 29.63
N ALA A 39 1.74 -20.69 29.53
CA ALA A 39 1.94 -19.77 30.63
C ALA A 39 0.62 -19.13 31.10
N ARG A 40 -0.25 -18.70 30.18
CA ARG A 40 -1.60 -18.21 30.54
C ARG A 40 -2.44 -19.29 31.23
N ARG A 41 -2.36 -20.55 30.78
CA ARG A 41 -3.05 -21.67 31.43
C ARG A 41 -2.54 -21.93 32.86
N ARG A 42 -1.28 -21.58 33.14
CA ARG A 42 -0.68 -21.63 34.48
C ARG A 42 -1.03 -20.42 35.36
N GLY A 43 -1.85 -19.49 34.86
CA GLY A 43 -2.27 -18.30 35.60
C GLY A 43 -1.29 -17.13 35.50
N GLU A 44 -0.31 -17.19 34.59
CA GLU A 44 0.60 -16.05 34.38
C GLU A 44 -0.12 -14.88 33.69
N ASP A 45 0.10 -13.67 34.19
CA ASP A 45 -0.45 -12.44 33.61
C ASP A 45 0.33 -12.06 32.35
N ILE A 46 -0.11 -12.60 31.21
CA ILE A 46 0.44 -12.28 29.89
C ILE A 46 -0.66 -11.62 29.07
N PRO A 47 -0.46 -10.36 28.64
CA PRO A 47 -1.47 -9.58 27.95
C PRO A 47 -1.94 -10.30 26.68
N ARG A 48 -3.24 -10.24 26.39
CA ARG A 48 -3.79 -10.72 25.11
C ARG A 48 -3.42 -9.73 24.01
N PHE A 49 -2.69 -10.21 23.02
CA PHE A 49 -2.42 -9.46 21.80
C PHE A 49 -3.70 -9.42 20.97
N VAL A 50 -4.38 -8.28 20.96
CA VAL A 50 -5.52 -8.05 20.08
C VAL A 50 -4.99 -8.04 18.64
N GLY A 51 -5.67 -8.76 17.74
CA GLY A 51 -5.29 -8.82 16.33
C GLY A 51 -5.31 -7.44 15.68
N GLY A 52 -4.17 -6.77 15.68
CA GLY A 52 -3.93 -5.53 14.96
C GLY A 52 -3.17 -5.80 13.66
N PRO A 53 -3.09 -4.83 12.74
CA PRO A 53 -2.28 -4.92 11.53
C PRO A 53 -0.88 -5.44 11.88
N ARG A 54 -0.37 -6.41 11.10
CA ARG A 54 0.96 -7.02 11.33
C ARG A 54 2.01 -5.90 11.39
N PRO A 55 2.84 -5.81 12.45
CA PRO A 55 3.98 -4.89 12.47
C PRO A 55 4.93 -5.34 11.36
N GLY A 56 5.42 -4.41 10.54
CA GLY A 56 6.07 -4.74 9.26
C GLY A 56 5.18 -4.49 8.04
N THR A 57 3.87 -4.28 8.23
CA THR A 57 3.01 -3.59 7.24
C THR A 57 3.14 -2.06 7.37
N THR A 58 4.33 -1.61 7.74
CA THR A 58 4.76 -0.21 7.69
C THR A 58 5.41 0.09 6.34
N ARG A 59 5.00 -0.59 5.26
CA ARG A 59 5.00 0.11 3.98
C ARG A 59 3.80 1.03 4.08
N THR A 60 4.06 2.33 4.14
CA THR A 60 3.11 3.42 4.02
C THR A 60 2.23 3.20 2.80
N LEU A 61 1.26 2.30 2.91
CA LEU A 61 0.24 2.08 1.92
C LEU A 61 -0.98 2.78 2.48
N CYS A 62 -1.04 4.09 2.25
CA CYS A 62 -2.28 4.63 1.73
C CYS A 62 -2.65 3.76 0.52
N GLN A 63 -3.32 2.62 0.76
CA GLN A 63 -3.93 1.83 -0.30
C GLN A 63 -5.16 2.62 -0.77
N THR A 64 -4.91 3.77 -1.38
CA THR A 64 -5.90 4.44 -2.19
C THR A 64 -6.15 3.48 -3.35
N ARG A 65 -7.20 2.66 -3.21
CA ARG A 65 -7.59 1.70 -4.25
C ARG A 65 -8.11 2.50 -5.44
N ILE A 66 -7.22 2.83 -6.36
CA ILE A 66 -7.60 3.46 -7.62
C ILE A 66 -8.32 2.41 -8.46
N LYS A 67 -9.60 2.67 -8.74
CA LYS A 67 -10.38 1.84 -9.64
C LYS A 67 -9.96 2.15 -11.07
N LEU A 68 -9.18 1.24 -11.66
CA LEU A 68 -8.88 1.29 -13.10
C LEU A 68 -10.16 0.96 -13.89
N THR A 69 -10.58 1.91 -14.72
CA THR A 69 -11.69 1.68 -15.66
C THR A 69 -11.33 0.58 -16.67
N PRO A 70 -12.31 -0.05 -17.34
CA PRO A 70 -12.04 -1.06 -18.37
C PRO A 70 -11.11 -0.54 -19.48
N PHE A 71 -11.27 0.73 -19.89
CA PHE A 71 -10.41 1.38 -20.88
C PHE A 71 -8.94 1.46 -20.41
N MET A 72 -8.71 1.91 -19.17
CA MET A 72 -7.35 1.99 -18.60
C MET A 72 -6.67 0.62 -18.59
N ARG A 73 -7.39 -0.45 -18.25
CA ARG A 73 -6.85 -1.81 -18.24
C ARG A 73 -6.32 -2.23 -19.61
N VAL A 74 -7.07 -1.96 -20.67
CA VAL A 74 -6.65 -2.26 -22.05
C VAL A 74 -5.41 -1.44 -22.43
N CYS A 75 -5.37 -0.16 -22.07
CA CYS A 75 -4.21 0.70 -22.35
C CYS A 75 -2.95 0.25 -21.59
N PHE A 76 -3.09 -0.24 -20.36
CA PHE A 76 -1.97 -0.68 -19.53
C PHE A 76 -1.53 -2.13 -19.78
N GLU A 77 -2.35 -2.95 -20.45
CA GLU A 77 -2.04 -4.37 -20.71
C GLU A 77 -0.75 -4.54 -21.52
N LYS A 78 -0.64 -3.91 -22.70
CA LYS A 78 0.57 -4.03 -23.54
C LYS A 78 1.83 -3.52 -22.83
N PRO A 79 1.83 -2.32 -22.19
CA PRO A 79 2.98 -1.84 -21.43
C PRO A 79 3.36 -2.70 -20.22
N ALA A 80 2.40 -3.37 -19.58
CA ALA A 80 2.62 -4.22 -18.41
C ALA A 80 3.24 -5.56 -18.81
N VAL A 81 2.68 -6.22 -19.83
CA VAL A 81 3.22 -7.49 -20.39
C VAL A 81 4.65 -7.31 -20.86
N ARG A 82 4.95 -6.21 -21.58
CA ARG A 82 6.31 -5.90 -22.04
C ARG A 82 7.32 -5.80 -20.90
N ARG A 83 6.88 -5.44 -19.69
CA ARG A 83 7.73 -5.26 -18.50
C ARG A 83 7.66 -6.43 -17.53
N GLY A 84 6.87 -7.46 -17.82
CA GLY A 84 6.64 -8.59 -16.91
C GLY A 84 5.96 -8.19 -15.59
N LEU A 85 5.20 -7.08 -15.60
CA LEU A 85 4.51 -6.55 -14.42
C LEU A 85 3.01 -6.82 -14.50
N SER A 86 2.35 -6.89 -13.35
CA SER A 86 0.88 -6.79 -13.35
C SER A 86 0.46 -5.36 -13.69
N ILE A 87 -0.77 -5.19 -14.17
CA ILE A 87 -1.35 -3.87 -14.45
C ILE A 87 -1.37 -3.00 -13.19
N ALA A 88 -1.59 -3.62 -12.02
CA ALA A 88 -1.58 -2.93 -10.73
C ALA A 88 -0.16 -2.43 -10.38
N ASP A 89 0.86 -3.28 -10.53
CA ASP A 89 2.25 -2.91 -10.24
C ASP A 89 2.75 -1.82 -11.18
N LEU A 90 2.33 -1.88 -12.45
CA LEU A 90 2.65 -0.83 -13.41
C LEU A 90 2.01 0.50 -13.01
N ALA A 91 0.74 0.50 -12.62
CA ALA A 91 0.04 1.70 -12.18
C ALA A 91 0.64 2.29 -10.91
N GLU A 92 0.98 1.45 -9.93
CA GLU A 92 1.67 1.88 -8.70
C GLU A 92 3.01 2.54 -9.02
N ARG A 93 3.83 1.91 -9.86
CA ARG A 93 5.13 2.49 -10.28
C ARG A 93 5.00 3.82 -11.01
N LEU A 94 3.95 3.99 -11.82
CA LEU A 94 3.71 5.26 -12.50
C LEU A 94 3.34 6.36 -11.50
N LEU A 95 2.53 6.04 -10.50
CA LEU A 95 2.17 7.00 -9.44
C LEU A 95 3.36 7.33 -8.54
N ASP A 96 4.21 6.35 -8.25
CA ASP A 96 5.46 6.59 -7.53
C ASP A 96 6.36 7.55 -8.30
N GLN A 97 6.53 7.35 -9.62
CA GLN A 97 7.32 8.27 -10.45
C GLN A 97 6.73 9.68 -10.54
N LEU A 98 5.41 9.79 -10.65
CA LEU A 98 4.73 11.10 -10.63
C LEU A 98 4.88 11.81 -9.28
N ALA A 99 4.94 11.06 -8.17
CA ALA A 99 5.17 11.62 -6.85
C ALA A 99 6.63 12.06 -6.64
N GLU A 100 7.59 11.37 -7.24
CA GLU A 100 9.02 11.75 -7.21
C GLU A 100 9.31 13.01 -8.04
N GLU A 101 8.59 13.21 -9.15
CA GLU A 101 8.74 14.36 -10.04
C GLU A 101 7.42 15.14 -10.20
N PRO A 102 7.10 16.05 -9.26
CA PRO A 102 5.83 16.79 -9.27
C PRO A 102 5.58 17.61 -10.54
N SER A 103 6.63 18.04 -11.25
CA SER A 103 6.50 18.75 -12.53
C SER A 103 5.86 17.91 -13.63
N LEU A 104 5.92 16.58 -13.54
CA LEU A 104 5.22 15.69 -14.47
C LEU A 104 3.70 15.67 -14.22
N ILE A 105 3.26 15.94 -12.99
CA ILE A 105 1.83 16.03 -12.67
C ILE A 105 1.23 17.23 -13.40
N ASP A 106 1.86 18.40 -13.27
CA ASP A 106 1.40 19.62 -13.92
C ASP A 106 1.40 19.45 -15.45
N ALA A 107 2.47 18.89 -16.02
CA ALA A 107 2.54 18.62 -17.47
C ALA A 107 1.44 17.67 -17.97
N VAL A 108 1.10 16.62 -17.22
CA VAL A 108 0.04 15.66 -17.59
C VAL A 108 -1.35 16.25 -17.42
N LEU A 109 -1.57 17.12 -16.43
CA LEU A 109 -2.85 17.77 -16.19
C LEU A 109 -3.10 18.95 -17.13
N ASP A 110 -2.06 19.69 -17.50
CA ASP A 110 -2.12 20.84 -18.39
C ASP A 110 -2.24 20.44 -19.88
N ASP A 111 -1.80 19.24 -20.26
CA ASP A 111 -1.99 18.68 -21.61
C ASP A 111 -3.39 18.09 -21.83
N SER A 112 -4.35 18.43 -20.96
CA SER A 112 -5.76 18.19 -21.24
C SER A 112 -6.14 19.02 -22.48
N PRO A 113 -6.65 18.42 -23.58
CA PRO A 113 -7.05 19.20 -24.74
C PRO A 113 -8.13 20.16 -24.30
N ALA A 114 -7.76 21.43 -24.18
CA ALA A 114 -8.68 22.52 -23.95
C ALA A 114 -9.87 22.30 -24.90
N ALA A 115 -11.07 22.29 -24.33
CA ALA A 115 -12.31 22.17 -25.08
C ALA A 115 -12.23 23.04 -26.34
N PRO A 116 -12.68 22.55 -27.52
CA PRO A 116 -12.58 23.31 -28.76
C PRO A 116 -13.17 24.71 -28.52
N PRO A 117 -12.51 25.78 -28.99
CA PRO A 117 -13.01 27.13 -28.79
C PRO A 117 -14.44 27.17 -29.32
N ALA A 118 -15.38 27.55 -28.45
CA ALA A 118 -16.75 27.80 -28.83
C ALA A 118 -16.72 28.62 -30.14
N THR A 119 -17.32 28.07 -31.19
CA THR A 119 -17.52 28.76 -32.46
C THR A 119 -18.03 30.16 -32.16
N VAL A 120 -17.15 31.14 -32.37
CA VAL A 120 -17.51 32.55 -32.37
C VAL A 120 -18.42 32.72 -33.57
N THR A 121 -19.73 32.66 -33.32
CA THR A 121 -20.71 33.14 -34.29
C THR A 121 -20.54 34.64 -34.34
N GLU A 122 -19.69 35.13 -35.25
CA GLU A 122 -19.64 36.53 -35.64
C GLU A 122 -21.04 36.95 -36.10
N PRO A 123 -21.68 37.95 -35.48
CA PRO A 123 -22.77 38.65 -36.15
C PRO A 123 -22.14 39.50 -37.25
N THR A 124 -22.29 39.06 -38.50
CA THR A 124 -21.99 39.86 -39.69
C THR A 124 -22.83 41.13 -39.65
N ASN A 125 -22.24 42.21 -39.16
CA ASN A 125 -22.73 43.57 -39.37
C ASN A 125 -22.41 43.96 -40.82
N THR A 126 -23.36 43.75 -41.72
CA THR A 126 -23.36 44.39 -43.04
C THR A 126 -24.33 45.54 -42.98
N GLY A 127 -23.78 46.74 -42.78
CA GLY A 127 -24.46 47.98 -43.10
C GLY A 127 -24.53 48.20 -44.62
N GLU A 128 -25.48 49.06 -44.98
CA GLU A 128 -25.60 49.83 -46.23
C GLU A 128 -26.20 49.12 -47.46
N HIS A 129 -27.49 49.40 -47.75
CA HIS A 129 -27.90 50.52 -48.63
C HIS A 129 -29.39 50.82 -48.51
#